data_AF-A0AAU5LDA1-F1
#
_entry.id   AF-A0AAU5LDA1-F1
#
_cell.length_a   1.000
_cell.length_b   1.000
_cell.length_c   1.000
_cell.angle_alpha   90.00
_cell.angle_beta   90.00
_cell.angle_gamma   90.00
#
_symmetry.space_group_name_H-M   'P 1'
#
loop_
_entity.id
_entity.type
_entity.pdbx_description
1 polymer ?
#
loop_
_entity_poly.entity_id
_entity_poly.type
_entity_poly.pdbx_seq_one_letter_code
_entity_poly.pdbx_strand_id
1 'polypeptide(L)'
;MPQEAVVRAVLATAGFEAHQGPDWRGGRPVPPRSGFVLAPGDRPGSLRLSYTDLDCSEAVEAGSHDRMREALNRAEGLAAEQVDTALARNVALRITAHRPVKPADLELLAAARTGHLVQHGTRWRGTDPDYTTALNCRLVPDLILTGWIERGPDGLAVLTDTGAFALNGADSGLV
;
A
#
# COMPACT_ATOMS: atom_id res chain seq x y z
N MET A 1 6.22 -0.57 7.77
CA MET A 1 6.72 -0.70 6.36
C MET A 1 6.69 0.67 5.67
N PRO A 2 7.40 0.93 4.54
CA PRO A 2 7.40 2.24 3.89
C PRO A 2 6.01 2.76 3.51
N GLN A 3 5.11 1.89 3.02
CA GLN A 3 3.71 2.23 2.70
C GLN A 3 2.90 2.66 3.92
N GLU A 4 3.10 1.98 5.05
CA GLU A 4 2.44 2.33 6.31
C GLU A 4 2.84 3.73 6.78
N ALA A 5 4.11 4.13 6.57
CA ALA A 5 4.58 5.47 6.91
C ALA A 5 3.92 6.53 6.01
N VAL A 6 3.78 6.27 4.70
CA VAL A 6 3.08 7.18 3.77
C VAL A 6 1.60 7.30 4.14
N VAL A 7 0.91 6.19 4.38
CA VAL A 7 -0.49 6.20 4.81
C VAL A 7 -0.67 6.94 6.12
N ARG A 8 0.20 6.70 7.12
CA ARG A 8 0.19 7.44 8.39
C ARG A 8 0.39 8.94 8.18
N ALA A 9 1.30 9.34 7.28
CA ALA A 9 1.53 10.75 6.98
C ALA A 9 0.28 11.41 6.35
N VAL A 10 -0.33 10.76 5.36
CA VAL A 10 -1.56 11.25 4.71
C VAL A 10 -2.70 11.39 5.72
N LEU A 11 -2.90 10.36 6.57
CA LEU A 11 -3.94 10.36 7.60
C LEU A 11 -3.69 11.44 8.66
N ALA A 12 -2.44 11.62 9.09
CA ALA A 12 -2.06 12.70 10.01
C ALA A 12 -2.35 14.10 9.42
N THR A 13 -2.03 14.33 8.14
CA THR A 13 -2.39 15.58 7.44
C THR A 13 -3.90 15.80 7.37
N ALA A 14 -4.69 14.72 7.25
CA ALA A 14 -6.14 14.77 7.27
C ALA A 14 -6.75 14.90 8.69
N GLY A 15 -5.92 14.98 9.73
CA GLY A 15 -6.32 15.15 11.12
C GLY A 15 -6.68 13.86 11.85
N PHE A 16 -6.30 12.70 11.32
CA PHE A 16 -6.51 11.41 11.96
C PHE A 16 -5.26 10.99 12.75
N GLU A 17 -5.48 10.56 14.00
CA GLU A 17 -4.43 10.01 14.86
C GLU A 17 -4.49 8.48 14.88
N ALA A 18 -3.32 7.84 14.99
CA ALA A 18 -3.26 6.41 15.18
C ALA A 18 -3.89 6.05 16.54
N HIS A 19 -4.73 5.02 16.55
CA HIS A 19 -5.32 4.52 17.78
C HIS A 19 -4.22 4.09 18.73
N GLN A 20 -4.23 4.68 19.92
CA GLN A 20 -3.35 4.28 21.00
C GLN A 20 -4.18 3.38 21.92
N GLY A 21 -3.65 2.19 22.22
CA GLY A 21 -4.22 1.31 23.22
C GLY A 21 -4.33 2.01 24.59
N PRO A 22 -4.89 1.34 25.61
CA PRO A 22 -5.14 1.95 26.90
C PRO A 22 -3.84 2.58 27.48
N ASP A 23 -3.83 3.91 27.55
CA ASP A 23 -2.75 4.68 28.18
C ASP A 23 -2.95 4.63 29.70
N TRP A 24 -1.85 4.54 30.45
CA TRP A 24 -1.89 4.47 31.91
C TRP A 24 -1.22 5.71 32.49
N ARG A 25 -2.02 6.63 33.04
CA ARG A 25 -1.51 7.86 33.65
C ARG A 25 -1.78 7.85 35.15
N GLY A 26 -0.71 7.93 35.94
CA GLY A 26 -0.81 7.88 37.40
C GLY A 26 -1.48 6.60 37.92
N GLY A 27 -1.27 5.46 37.25
CA GLY A 27 -1.84 4.17 37.65
C GLY A 27 -3.33 3.97 37.33
N ARG A 28 -3.96 4.89 36.58
CA ARG A 28 -5.35 4.74 36.11
C ARG A 28 -5.38 4.55 34.60
N PRO A 29 -6.26 3.67 34.07
CA PRO A 29 -6.47 3.56 32.64
C PRO A 29 -7.15 4.85 32.14
N VAL A 30 -6.54 5.47 31.14
CA VAL A 30 -7.15 6.56 30.37
C VAL A 30 -8.00 5.92 29.27
N PRO A 31 -9.25 6.35 29.06
CA PRO A 31 -10.08 5.84 27.98
C PRO A 31 -9.36 5.96 26.63
N PRO A 32 -9.40 4.92 25.77
CA PRO A 32 -8.72 4.94 24.50
C PRO A 32 -9.28 6.06 23.61
N ARG A 33 -8.41 6.89 23.03
CA ARG A 33 -8.86 7.95 22.12
C ARG A 33 -9.36 7.35 20.80
N SER A 34 -10.35 8.00 20.17
CA SER A 34 -10.75 7.65 18.81
C SER A 34 -9.52 7.68 17.89
N GLY A 35 -9.40 6.72 16.98
CA GLY A 35 -8.21 6.65 16.14
C GLY A 35 -8.23 5.52 15.12
N PHE A 36 -7.27 5.59 14.19
CA PHE A 36 -7.16 4.60 13.13
C PHE A 36 -6.18 3.48 13.47
N VAL A 37 -6.46 2.28 12.95
CA VAL A 37 -5.57 1.11 13.03
C VAL A 37 -5.20 0.70 11.62
N LEU A 38 -3.91 0.50 11.39
CA LEU A 38 -3.37 -0.09 10.17
C LEU A 38 -2.94 -1.52 10.43
N ALA A 39 -3.38 -2.43 9.59
CA ALA A 39 -3.01 -3.84 9.60
C ALA A 39 -2.62 -4.29 8.18
N PRO A 40 -1.88 -5.39 8.03
CA PRO A 40 -1.74 -6.06 6.74
C PRO A 40 -3.12 -6.39 6.14
N GLY A 41 -3.27 -6.17 4.83
CA GLY A 41 -4.48 -6.52 4.09
C GLY A 41 -4.53 -7.99 3.66
N ASP A 42 -5.55 -8.34 2.89
CA ASP A 42 -5.83 -9.70 2.39
C ASP A 42 -4.98 -10.09 1.18
N ARG A 43 -4.34 -9.12 0.52
CA ARG A 43 -3.47 -9.32 -0.65
C ARG A 43 -2.03 -8.85 -0.40
N PRO A 44 -1.03 -9.41 -1.10
CA PRO A 44 0.33 -8.86 -1.09
C PRO A 44 0.33 -7.36 -1.42
N GLY A 45 1.08 -6.56 -0.64
CA GLY A 45 1.17 -5.11 -0.83
C GLY A 45 -0.07 -4.30 -0.40
N SER A 46 -1.12 -4.94 0.12
CA SER A 46 -2.30 -4.23 0.61
C SER A 46 -2.25 -3.94 2.10
N LEU A 47 -2.84 -2.82 2.52
CA LEU A 47 -3.09 -2.50 3.93
C LEU A 47 -4.60 -2.45 4.19
N ARG A 48 -4.99 -2.88 5.38
CA ARG A 48 -6.31 -2.69 5.95
C ARG A 48 -6.27 -1.51 6.90
N LEU A 49 -7.16 -0.55 6.69
CA LEU A 49 -7.41 0.57 7.59
C LEU A 49 -8.76 0.39 8.28
N SER A 50 -8.80 0.51 9.59
CA SER A 50 -10.03 0.65 10.39
C SER A 50 -9.96 1.88 11.28
N TYR A 51 -11.10 2.31 11.81
CA TYR A 51 -11.20 3.41 12.75
C TYR A 51 -12.14 3.00 13.87
N THR A 52 -11.77 3.39 15.08
CA THR A 52 -12.55 3.14 16.28
C THR A 52 -12.84 4.48 16.92
N ASP A 53 -14.12 4.75 17.14
CA ASP A 53 -14.54 5.90 17.91
C ASP A 53 -14.57 5.57 19.40
N LEU A 54 -14.24 6.53 20.27
CA LEU A 54 -14.24 6.37 21.72
C LEU A 54 -15.62 5.95 22.24
N ASP A 55 -16.69 6.46 21.63
CA ASP A 55 -18.07 6.15 22.02
C ASP A 55 -18.65 4.97 21.22
N CYS A 56 -17.83 4.31 20.40
CA CYS A 56 -18.24 3.23 19.49
C CYS A 56 -19.42 3.64 18.58
N SER A 57 -19.45 4.91 18.17
CA SER A 57 -20.54 5.44 17.34
C SER A 57 -20.38 5.03 15.88
N GLU A 58 -21.23 4.11 15.42
CA GLU A 58 -21.21 3.58 14.04
C GLU A 58 -21.30 4.71 12.99
N ALA A 59 -22.09 5.77 13.25
CA ALA A 59 -22.22 6.90 12.34
C ALA A 59 -20.94 7.74 12.25
N VAL A 60 -20.23 7.94 13.37
CA VAL A 60 -18.95 8.66 13.42
C VAL A 60 -17.85 7.85 12.76
N GLU A 61 -17.84 6.53 12.99
CA GLU A 61 -16.88 5.62 12.38
C GLU A 61 -17.05 5.59 10.86
N ALA A 62 -18.28 5.42 10.35
CA ALA A 62 -18.57 5.45 8.92
C ALA A 62 -18.18 6.78 8.26
N GLY A 63 -18.53 7.91 8.86
CA GLY A 63 -18.13 9.23 8.35
C GLY A 63 -16.61 9.44 8.39
N SER A 64 -15.92 8.86 9.37
CA SER A 64 -14.46 8.88 9.44
C SER A 64 -13.84 8.05 8.32
N HIS A 65 -14.38 6.87 8.01
CA HIS A 65 -13.94 6.03 6.89
C HIS A 65 -14.06 6.75 5.55
N ASP A 66 -15.17 7.43 5.29
CA ASP A 66 -15.32 8.23 4.05
C ASP A 66 -14.27 9.33 3.94
N ARG A 67 -14.06 10.10 5.02
CA ARG A 67 -13.04 11.15 5.05
C ARG A 67 -11.63 10.61 4.88
N MET A 68 -11.31 9.46 5.48
CA MET A 68 -10.01 8.81 5.31
C MET A 68 -9.84 8.30 3.88
N ARG A 69 -10.87 7.69 3.29
CA ARG A 69 -10.87 7.24 1.89
C ARG A 69 -10.63 8.41 0.94
N GLU A 70 -11.33 9.52 1.12
CA GLU A 70 -11.10 10.74 0.34
C GLU A 70 -9.68 11.28 0.47
N ALA A 71 -9.15 11.36 1.70
CA ALA A 71 -7.79 11.84 1.93
C ALA A 71 -6.75 10.96 1.23
N LEU A 72 -6.92 9.63 1.32
CA LEU A 72 -6.04 8.67 0.68
C LEU A 72 -6.14 8.72 -0.85
N ASN A 73 -7.34 8.84 -1.41
CA ASN A 73 -7.56 8.95 -2.87
C ASN A 73 -7.08 10.29 -3.46
N ARG A 74 -6.96 11.35 -2.65
CA ARG A 74 -6.34 12.62 -3.07
C ARG A 74 -4.81 12.56 -3.06
N ALA A 75 -4.21 11.65 -2.30
CA ALA A 75 -2.77 11.50 -2.24
C ALA A 75 -2.25 10.82 -3.50
N GLU A 76 -1.22 11.39 -4.12
CA GLU A 76 -0.59 10.77 -5.29
C GLU A 76 -0.03 9.39 -4.92
N GLY A 77 -0.40 8.38 -5.71
CA GLY A 77 0.13 7.03 -5.56
C GLY A 77 -0.56 6.17 -4.51
N LEU A 78 -1.71 6.60 -3.97
CA LEU A 78 -2.59 5.79 -3.14
C LEU A 78 -3.98 5.71 -3.76
N ALA A 79 -4.59 4.54 -3.63
CA ALA A 79 -6.01 4.32 -3.82
C ALA A 79 -6.55 3.57 -2.61
N ALA A 80 -7.68 4.04 -2.08
CA ALA A 80 -8.40 3.43 -0.99
C ALA A 80 -9.76 2.96 -1.53
N GLU A 81 -9.97 1.65 -1.47
CA GLU A 81 -11.21 0.99 -1.81
C GLU A 81 -11.91 0.54 -0.54
N GLN A 82 -13.22 0.70 -0.50
CA GLN A 82 -14.03 0.14 0.57
C GLN A 82 -14.13 -1.37 0.39
N VAL A 83 -13.73 -2.15 1.40
CA VAL A 83 -13.98 -3.59 1.43
C VAL A 83 -15.13 -3.86 2.39
N ASP A 84 -16.25 -4.29 1.83
CA ASP A 84 -17.35 -4.83 2.62
C ASP A 84 -16.94 -6.21 3.14
N THR A 85 -16.57 -6.28 4.41
CA THR A 85 -16.34 -7.57 5.08
C THR A 85 -17.51 -7.82 6.03
N ALA A 86 -18.16 -8.99 5.91
CA ALA A 86 -19.25 -9.41 6.81
C ALA A 86 -18.84 -9.48 8.30
N LEU A 87 -17.53 -9.45 8.59
CA LEU A 87 -16.95 -9.49 9.93
C LEU A 87 -16.58 -8.11 10.48
N ALA A 88 -16.80 -7.03 9.74
CA ALA A 88 -16.52 -5.69 10.20
C ALA A 88 -17.79 -4.83 10.15
N ARG A 89 -18.40 -4.60 11.32
CA ARG A 89 -19.32 -3.46 11.48
C ARG A 89 -18.61 -2.12 11.24
N ASN A 90 -17.27 -2.12 11.18
CA ASN A 90 -16.42 -0.94 11.05
C ASN A 90 -15.49 -1.13 9.84
N VAL A 91 -15.86 -0.47 8.73
CA VAL A 91 -15.31 -0.62 7.37
C VAL A 91 -13.78 -0.79 7.32
N ALA A 92 -13.36 -1.79 6.55
CA ALA A 92 -11.96 -2.04 6.21
C ALA A 92 -11.65 -1.38 4.86
N LEU A 93 -10.97 -0.23 4.85
CA LEU A 93 -10.45 0.27 3.57
C LEU A 93 -9.25 -0.59 3.18
N ARG A 94 -9.26 -1.10 1.94
CA ARG A 94 -8.08 -1.64 1.30
C ARG A 94 -7.33 -0.48 0.65
N ILE A 95 -6.08 -0.31 1.05
CA ILE A 95 -5.20 0.67 0.43
C ILE A 95 -4.29 -0.06 -0.55
N THR A 96 -4.45 0.23 -1.83
CA THR A 96 -3.52 -0.15 -2.90
C THR A 96 -2.73 1.08 -3.32
N ALA A 97 -1.49 0.92 -3.78
CA ALA A 97 -0.79 2.01 -4.43
C ALA A 97 -1.22 2.05 -5.91
N HIS A 98 -2.07 3.01 -6.29
CA HIS A 98 -2.32 3.34 -7.70
C HIS A 98 -1.56 4.62 -8.03
N ARG A 99 -0.29 4.49 -8.39
CA ARG A 99 0.39 5.55 -9.14
C ARG A 99 0.27 5.25 -10.63
N PRO A 100 0.17 6.26 -11.51
CA PRO A 100 0.23 6.05 -12.96
C PRO A 100 1.47 5.23 -13.30
N VAL A 101 1.30 4.25 -14.18
CA VAL A 101 2.42 3.45 -14.70
C VAL A 101 3.36 4.40 -15.45
N LYS A 102 4.61 4.49 -14.98
CA LYS A 102 5.65 5.28 -15.64
C LYS A 102 6.49 4.36 -16.53
N PRO A 103 7.16 4.88 -17.58
CA PRO A 103 8.03 4.07 -18.43
C PRO A 103 9.09 3.27 -17.64
N ALA A 104 9.68 3.88 -16.60
CA ALA A 104 10.64 3.20 -15.72
C ALA A 104 10.03 2.03 -14.92
N ASP A 105 8.71 2.03 -14.70
CA ASP A 105 8.03 0.91 -14.05
C ASP A 105 7.89 -0.24 -15.03
N LEU A 106 7.51 0.04 -16.29
CA LEU A 106 7.38 -0.95 -17.34
C LEU A 106 8.69 -1.69 -17.60
N GLU A 107 9.82 -0.97 -17.60
CA GLU A 107 11.15 -1.58 -17.71
C GLU A 107 11.43 -2.58 -16.58
N LEU A 108 11.06 -2.23 -15.34
CA LEU A 108 11.25 -3.10 -14.17
C LEU A 108 10.26 -4.27 -14.15
N LEU A 109 9.01 -4.08 -14.58
CA LEU A 109 8.02 -5.15 -14.73
C LEU A 109 8.45 -6.14 -15.81
N ALA A 110 9.00 -5.64 -16.93
CA ALA A 110 9.57 -6.49 -17.97
C ALA A 110 10.78 -7.28 -17.44
N ALA A 111 11.66 -6.64 -16.66
CA ALA A 111 12.81 -7.33 -16.03
C ALA A 111 12.36 -8.39 -15.01
N ALA A 112 11.29 -8.13 -14.25
CA ALA A 112 10.70 -9.11 -13.35
C ALA A 112 10.07 -10.28 -14.12
N ARG A 113 9.42 -10.02 -15.26
CA ARG A 113 8.84 -11.06 -16.14
C ARG A 113 9.89 -12.06 -16.64
N THR A 114 11.09 -11.56 -16.95
CA THR A 114 12.20 -12.37 -17.49
C THR A 114 13.13 -12.92 -16.42
N GLY A 115 12.89 -12.64 -15.14
CA GLY A 115 13.75 -13.10 -14.04
C GLY A 115 15.09 -12.38 -13.96
N HIS A 116 15.20 -11.18 -14.54
CA HIS A 116 16.42 -10.37 -14.56
C HIS A 116 16.47 -9.31 -13.47
N LEU A 117 15.56 -9.34 -12.51
CA LEU A 117 15.53 -8.42 -11.38
C LEU A 117 15.75 -9.17 -10.07
N VAL A 118 16.89 -8.93 -9.42
CA VAL A 118 17.37 -9.74 -8.28
C VAL A 118 17.73 -8.85 -7.10
N GLN A 119 17.43 -9.31 -5.90
CA GLN A 119 17.80 -8.68 -4.65
C GLN A 119 19.18 -9.16 -4.19
N HIS A 120 20.14 -8.24 -4.12
CA HIS A 120 21.48 -8.49 -3.58
C HIS A 120 21.65 -7.73 -2.25
N GLY A 121 21.52 -8.45 -1.13
CA GLY A 121 21.43 -7.84 0.20
C GLY A 121 20.16 -7.00 0.35
N THR A 122 20.31 -5.70 0.61
CA THR A 122 19.18 -4.76 0.75
C THR A 122 18.82 -4.04 -0.55
N ARG A 123 19.52 -4.31 -1.65
CA ARG A 123 19.38 -3.56 -2.91
C ARG A 123 18.91 -4.45 -4.04
N TRP A 124 18.04 -3.91 -4.89
CA TRP A 124 17.62 -4.53 -6.14
C TRP A 124 18.57 -4.18 -7.28
N ARG A 125 18.78 -5.11 -8.21
CA ARG A 125 19.63 -4.95 -9.39
C ARG A 125 19.03 -5.65 -10.61
N GLY A 126 19.18 -5.03 -11.77
CA GLY A 126 19.04 -5.70 -13.06
C GLY A 126 20.26 -6.59 -13.33
N THR A 127 20.06 -7.78 -13.87
CA THR A 127 21.13 -8.73 -14.22
C THR A 127 21.27 -8.98 -15.72
N ASP A 128 20.36 -8.45 -16.54
CA ASP A 128 20.40 -8.61 -17.99
C ASP A 128 21.50 -7.71 -18.59
N PRO A 129 22.47 -8.26 -19.35
CA PRO A 129 23.49 -7.48 -20.04
C PRO A 129 22.94 -6.61 -21.19
N ASP A 130 21.74 -6.89 -21.70
CA ASP A 130 21.17 -6.20 -22.85
C ASP A 130 20.41 -4.90 -22.48
N TYR A 131 20.22 -4.62 -21.19
CA TYR A 131 19.72 -3.31 -20.73
C TYR A 131 20.76 -2.22 -20.99
N THR A 132 20.66 -1.60 -22.17
CA THR A 132 21.46 -0.43 -22.57
C THR A 132 21.27 0.78 -21.64
N THR A 133 20.14 0.83 -20.92
CA THR A 133 19.84 1.82 -19.88
C THR A 133 19.84 1.15 -18.51
N ALA A 134 20.57 1.72 -17.53
CA ALA A 134 20.57 1.20 -16.18
C ALA A 134 19.16 1.26 -15.55
N LEU A 135 18.57 0.09 -15.24
CA LEU A 135 17.27 0.01 -14.57
C LEU A 135 17.27 0.80 -13.26
N ASN A 136 16.25 1.64 -13.05
CA ASN A 136 16.09 2.39 -11.81
C ASN A 136 15.53 1.50 -10.68
N CYS A 137 16.38 0.60 -10.17
CA CYS A 137 16.01 -0.41 -9.19
C CYS A 137 15.61 0.17 -7.81
N ARG A 138 15.73 1.50 -7.61
CA ARG A 138 15.23 2.18 -6.41
C ARG A 138 13.69 2.17 -6.33
N LEU A 139 13.00 1.95 -7.46
CA LEU A 139 11.55 1.90 -7.55
C LEU A 139 10.95 0.53 -7.22
N VAL A 140 11.75 -0.53 -7.15
CA VAL A 140 11.26 -1.90 -6.92
C VAL A 140 10.50 -2.06 -5.61
N PRO A 141 10.92 -1.45 -4.48
CA PRO A 141 10.09 -1.43 -3.28
C PRO A 141 8.69 -0.91 -3.58
N ASP A 142 8.56 0.18 -4.33
CA ASP A 142 7.25 0.75 -4.68
C ASP A 142 6.43 -0.19 -5.57
N LEU A 143 7.05 -0.92 -6.50
CA LEU A 143 6.35 -1.93 -7.33
C LEU A 143 5.91 -3.16 -6.52
N ILE A 144 6.62 -3.47 -5.44
CA ILE A 144 6.19 -4.47 -4.45
C ILE A 144 5.03 -3.92 -3.62
N LEU A 145 5.06 -2.63 -3.29
CA LEU A 145 3.97 -1.96 -2.56
C LEU A 145 2.69 -1.86 -3.39
N THR A 146 2.78 -1.67 -4.71
CA THR A 146 1.61 -1.71 -5.61
C THR A 146 1.09 -3.13 -5.82
N GLY A 147 1.81 -4.14 -5.36
CA GLY A 147 1.51 -5.54 -5.60
C GLY A 147 1.73 -5.95 -7.06
N TRP A 148 2.46 -5.17 -7.86
CA TRP A 148 2.80 -5.52 -9.24
C TRP A 148 3.94 -6.53 -9.32
N ILE A 149 4.81 -6.52 -8.31
CA ILE A 149 5.90 -7.46 -8.14
C ILE A 149 5.81 -8.06 -6.74
N GLU A 150 6.21 -9.31 -6.58
CA GLU A 150 6.43 -9.93 -5.28
C GLU A 150 7.87 -10.43 -5.15
N ARG A 151 8.27 -10.74 -3.91
CA ARG A 151 9.57 -11.35 -3.64
C ARG A 151 9.45 -12.86 -3.85
N GLY A 152 10.05 -13.34 -4.93
CA GLY A 152 10.18 -14.74 -5.24
C GLY A 152 11.30 -15.45 -4.47
N PRO A 153 11.47 -16.75 -4.72
CA PRO A 153 12.56 -17.53 -4.17
C PRO A 153 13.92 -16.94 -4.56
N ASP A 154 14.91 -17.15 -3.69
CA ASP A 154 16.31 -16.75 -3.91
C ASP A 154 16.54 -15.26 -4.16
N GLY A 155 15.58 -14.42 -3.75
CA GLY A 155 15.65 -12.97 -3.92
C GLY A 155 15.31 -12.48 -5.33
N LEU A 156 14.73 -13.33 -6.17
CA LEU A 156 14.19 -12.90 -7.46
C LEU A 156 12.92 -12.06 -7.28
N ALA A 157 12.73 -11.06 -8.14
CA ALA A 157 11.43 -10.41 -8.28
C ALA A 157 10.55 -11.27 -9.18
N VAL A 158 9.31 -11.51 -8.76
CA VAL A 158 8.30 -12.24 -9.52
C VAL A 158 7.20 -11.27 -9.92
N LEU A 159 6.85 -11.26 -11.21
CA LEU A 159 5.74 -10.46 -11.72
C LEU A 159 4.41 -11.10 -11.26
N THR A 160 3.54 -10.32 -10.63
CA THR A 160 2.20 -10.78 -10.25
C THR A 160 1.22 -10.63 -11.42
N ASP A 161 0.04 -11.23 -11.32
CA ASP A 161 -1.04 -11.02 -12.30
C ASP A 161 -1.42 -9.55 -12.46
N THR A 162 -1.36 -8.77 -11.36
CA THR A 162 -1.65 -7.33 -11.39
C THR A 162 -0.55 -6.56 -12.11
N GLY A 163 0.72 -6.92 -11.89
CA GLY A 163 1.84 -6.35 -12.63
C GLY A 163 1.83 -6.72 -14.11
N ALA A 164 1.45 -7.95 -14.44
CA ALA A 164 1.29 -8.39 -15.82
C ALA A 164 0.17 -7.63 -16.54
N PHE A 165 -0.96 -7.38 -15.87
CA PHE A 165 -2.01 -6.53 -16.41
C PHE A 165 -1.54 -5.09 -16.65
N ALA A 166 -0.81 -4.49 -15.70
CA ALA A 166 -0.25 -3.16 -15.86
C ALA A 166 0.76 -3.07 -17.02
N LEU A 167 1.60 -4.09 -17.19
CA LEU A 167 2.58 -4.19 -18.26
C LEU A 167 1.91 -4.30 -19.64
N ASN A 168 0.92 -5.20 -19.79
CA ASN A 168 0.24 -5.45 -21.06
C ASN A 168 -0.77 -4.35 -21.43
N GLY A 169 -1.35 -3.69 -20.43
CA GLY A 169 -2.27 -2.55 -20.64
C GLY A 169 -1.58 -1.34 -21.28
N ALA A 170 -0.29 -1.14 -21.01
CA ALA A 170 0.52 -0.10 -21.63
C ALA A 170 0.87 -0.39 -23.11
N ASP A 171 1.04 -1.67 -23.48
CA ASP A 171 1.28 -2.09 -24.87
C ASP A 171 0.05 -1.92 -25.77
N SER A 172 -1.14 -1.80 -25.18
CA SER A 172 -2.42 -1.80 -25.93
C SER A 172 -2.91 -0.41 -26.35
N GLY A 173 -2.21 0.67 -26.00
CA GLY A 173 -2.52 2.04 -26.48
C GLY A 173 -3.94 2.55 -26.18
N LEU A 174 -4.65 1.93 -25.23
CA LEU A 174 -6.00 2.33 -24.79
C LEU A 174 -5.90 3.07 -23.45
N VAL A 175 -5.46 4.33 -23.53
CA VAL A 175 -5.76 5.39 -22.55
C VAL A 175 -6.21 6.61 -23.33
#